data_AF-A0A2N2SKW0-F1
#
_entry.id   AF-A0A2N2SKW0-F1
#
_cell.length_a   1.000
_cell.length_b   1.000
_cell.length_c   1.000
_cell.angle_alpha   90.00
_cell.angle_beta   90.00
_cell.angle_gamma   90.00
#
_symmetry.space_group_name_H-M   'P 1'
#
loop_
_entity.id
_entity.type
_entity.pdbx_description
1 polymer ?
#
loop_
_entity_poly.entity_id
_entity_poly.type
_entity_poly.pdbx_seq_one_letter_code
_entity_poly.pdbx_strand_id
1 'polypeptide(L)'
;MNLPSVRLSIIVTCIGLALALVFAPSARSQLDLSPSYVPIGVSSSGNSSTAWFHQPSSRTALACQTVSTASGLSSIQCVTAKLP
;
A
#
# COMPACT_ATOMS: atom_id res chain seq x y z
N MET A 1 51.42 -18.64 5.16
CA MET A 1 49.98 -18.81 4.90
C MET A 1 49.76 -20.21 4.38
N ASN A 2 49.09 -21.07 5.15
CA ASN A 2 48.93 -22.48 4.81
C ASN A 2 47.83 -22.62 3.75
N LEU A 3 48.23 -22.96 2.51
CA LEU A 3 47.34 -23.27 1.38
C LEU A 3 46.10 -24.12 1.74
N PRO A 4 46.16 -25.16 2.60
CA PRO A 4 44.98 -25.94 2.96
C PRO A 4 43.92 -25.16 3.74
N SER A 5 44.33 -24.24 4.63
CA SER A 5 43.38 -23.42 5.41
C SER A 5 42.62 -22.43 4.53
N VAL A 6 43.27 -21.86 3.51
CA VAL A 6 42.64 -20.91 2.58
C VAL A 6 41.55 -21.60 1.76
N ARG A 7 41.78 -22.83 1.31
CA ARG A 7 40.78 -23.60 0.55
C ARG A 7 39.56 -23.94 1.40
N LEU A 8 39.77 -24.33 2.66
CA LEU A 8 38.67 -24.61 3.60
C LEU A 8 37.82 -23.37 3.85
N SER A 9 38.44 -22.20 4.06
CA SER A 9 37.72 -20.95 4.27
C SER A 9 36.84 -20.58 3.07
N ILE A 10 37.35 -20.74 1.84
CA ILE A 10 36.58 -20.45 0.62
C ILE A 10 35.34 -21.34 0.54
N ILE A 11 35.48 -22.64 0.78
CA ILE A 11 34.37 -23.60 0.69
C ILE A 11 33.28 -23.24 1.71
N VAL A 12 33.66 -22.96 2.96
CA VAL A 12 32.71 -22.59 4.02
C VAL A 12 31.95 -21.31 3.65
N THR A 13 32.64 -20.33 3.04
CA THR A 13 32.02 -19.06 2.66
C THR A 13 31.04 -19.23 1.51
N CYS A 14 31.39 -20.04 0.50
CA CYS A 14 30.49 -20.35 -0.61
C CYS A 14 29.23 -21.10 -0.16
N ILE A 15 29.37 -22.06 0.74
CA ILE A 15 28.23 -22.81 1.30
C ILE A 15 27.35 -21.87 2.13
N GLY A 16 27.94 -21.03 2.98
CA GLY A 16 27.20 -20.05 3.77
C GLY A 16 26.41 -19.08 2.92
N LEU A 17 27.00 -18.58 1.82
CA LEU A 17 26.34 -17.67 0.89
C LEU A 17 25.20 -18.37 0.13
N ALA A 18 25.40 -19.61 -0.31
CA ALA A 18 24.37 -20.38 -1.00
C ALA A 18 23.16 -20.65 -0.09
N LEU A 19 23.40 -21.03 1.17
CA LEU A 19 22.31 -21.16 2.15
C LEU A 19 21.59 -19.84 2.40
N ALA A 20 22.33 -18.74 2.55
CA ALA A 20 21.74 -17.42 2.78
C ALA A 20 20.81 -17.02 1.62
N LEU A 21 21.15 -17.33 0.37
CA LEU A 21 20.32 -17.02 -0.80
C LEU A 21 19.07 -17.91 -0.89
N VAL A 22 19.16 -19.19 -0.51
CA VAL A 22 18.02 -20.11 -0.54
C VAL A 22 17.01 -19.80 0.57
N PHE A 23 17.49 -19.39 1.75
CA PHE A 23 16.64 -19.08 2.90
C PHE A 23 16.32 -17.60 3.05
N ALA A 24 16.89 -16.72 2.20
CA ALA A 24 16.50 -15.32 2.18
C ALA A 24 15.02 -15.22 1.83
N PRO A 25 14.18 -14.62 2.70
CA PRO A 25 12.79 -14.37 2.36
C PRO A 25 12.78 -13.49 1.11
N SER A 26 12.03 -13.90 0.10
CA SER A 26 11.83 -13.08 -1.08
C SER A 26 11.27 -11.73 -0.63
N ALA A 27 12.03 -10.66 -0.80
CA ALA A 27 11.56 -9.28 -0.66
C ALA A 27 10.56 -9.01 -1.79
N ARG A 28 9.36 -9.60 -1.69
CA ARG A 28 8.25 -9.25 -2.54
C ARG A 28 7.83 -7.86 -2.12
N SER A 29 7.94 -6.90 -3.02
CA SER A 29 7.20 -5.65 -2.93
C SER A 29 5.72 -6.02 -2.92
N GLN A 30 5.15 -6.20 -1.73
CA GLN A 30 3.72 -6.32 -1.57
C GLN A 30 3.17 -4.91 -1.77
N LEU A 31 2.82 -4.58 -3.01
CA LEU A 31 1.82 -3.53 -3.24
C LEU A 31 0.51 -4.09 -2.68
N ASP A 32 0.21 -3.72 -1.43
CA ASP A 32 -1.08 -3.99 -0.82
C ASP A 32 -2.13 -3.16 -1.57
N LEU A 33 -2.76 -3.78 -2.58
CA LEU A 33 -3.92 -3.25 -3.29
C LEU A 33 -5.21 -3.44 -2.47
N SER A 34 -5.11 -3.32 -1.14
CA SER A 34 -6.25 -3.02 -0.27
C SER A 34 -7.08 -1.89 -0.89
N PRO A 35 -8.40 -2.01 -0.80
CA PRO A 35 -9.33 -1.98 -1.93
C PRO A 35 -9.08 -0.87 -2.96
N SER A 36 -9.05 -1.28 -4.24
CA SER A 36 -9.11 -0.37 -5.38
C SER A 36 -10.47 0.33 -5.43
N TYR A 37 -10.60 1.42 -4.68
CA TYR A 37 -11.68 2.37 -4.83
C TYR A 37 -11.65 2.96 -6.23
N VAL A 38 -12.74 2.80 -6.97
CA VAL A 38 -12.90 3.33 -8.32
C VAL A 38 -13.71 4.63 -8.22
N PRO A 39 -13.25 5.73 -8.82
CA PRO A 39 -13.98 6.99 -8.77
C PRO A 39 -15.34 6.86 -9.47
N ILE A 40 -16.38 7.39 -8.82
CA ILE A 40 -17.73 7.50 -9.39
C ILE A 40 -17.94 8.91 -9.96
N GLY A 41 -17.56 9.93 -9.19
CA GLY A 41 -17.75 11.32 -9.59
C GLY A 41 -17.39 12.32 -8.50
N VAL A 42 -17.55 13.60 -8.83
CA VAL A 42 -17.33 14.74 -7.93
C VAL A 42 -18.44 15.75 -8.10
N SER A 43 -18.74 16.50 -7.03
CA SER A 43 -19.68 17.62 -7.04
C SER A 43 -19.13 18.72 -6.16
N SER A 44 -19.39 19.96 -6.52
CA SER A 44 -18.98 21.12 -5.72
C SER A 44 -20.14 22.11 -5.68
N SER A 45 -20.44 22.59 -4.47
CA SER A 45 -21.48 23.60 -4.25
C SER A 45 -21.04 24.55 -3.13
N GLY A 46 -20.96 25.84 -3.45
CA GLY A 46 -20.50 26.85 -2.50
C GLY A 46 -19.11 26.53 -1.94
N ASN A 47 -19.00 26.40 -0.62
CA ASN A 47 -17.75 26.15 0.09
C ASN A 47 -17.48 24.65 0.34
N SER A 48 -18.28 23.74 -0.22
CA SER A 48 -18.14 22.30 0.00
C SER A 48 -18.01 21.54 -1.32
N SER A 49 -17.15 20.53 -1.32
CA SER A 49 -16.94 19.62 -2.45
C SER A 49 -17.03 18.18 -1.96
N THR A 50 -17.74 17.35 -2.71
CA THR A 50 -17.94 15.92 -2.41
C THR A 50 -17.37 15.07 -3.53
N ALA A 51 -16.63 14.02 -3.17
CA ALA A 51 -16.14 13.00 -4.08
C ALA A 51 -16.71 11.64 -3.70
N TRP A 52 -17.10 10.85 -4.70
CA TRP A 52 -17.67 9.51 -4.53
C TRP A 52 -16.79 8.45 -5.16
N PHE A 53 -16.65 7.33 -4.47
CA PHE A 53 -15.88 6.17 -4.88
C PHE A 53 -16.69 4.89 -4.65
N HIS A 54 -16.49 3.88 -5.50
CA HIS A 54 -17.05 2.54 -5.30
C HIS A 54 -15.93 1.53 -5.06
N GLN A 55 -16.16 0.57 -4.17
CA GLN A 55 -15.30 -0.57 -3.95
C GLN A 55 -16.00 -1.83 -4.50
N PRO A 56 -15.58 -2.34 -5.68
CA PRO A 56 -16.26 -3.44 -6.34
C PRO A 56 -16.29 -4.73 -5.50
N SER A 57 -15.20 -5.01 -4.78
CA SER A 57 -15.02 -6.26 -4.03
C SER A 57 -16.02 -6.43 -2.89
N SER A 58 -16.37 -5.35 -2.20
CA SER A 58 -17.28 -5.32 -1.04
C SER A 58 -18.66 -4.78 -1.37
N ARG A 59 -18.88 -4.30 -2.61
CA ARG A 59 -20.07 -3.55 -3.02
C ARG A 59 -20.37 -2.40 -2.06
N THR A 60 -19.35 -1.63 -1.70
CA THR A 60 -19.51 -0.43 -0.86
C THR A 60 -19.23 0.83 -1.66
N ALA A 61 -19.90 1.92 -1.31
CA ALA A 61 -19.62 3.25 -1.79
C ALA A 61 -19.07 4.10 -0.64
N LEU A 62 -18.10 4.96 -0.95
CA LEU A 62 -17.49 5.94 -0.06
C LEU A 62 -17.80 7.33 -0.61
N ALA A 63 -18.33 8.21 0.21
CA ALA A 63 -18.54 9.61 -0.11
C ALA A 63 -17.74 10.48 0.85
N CYS A 64 -16.82 11.28 0.33
CA CYS A 64 -15.99 12.18 1.12
C CYS A 64 -16.32 13.64 0.78
N GLN A 65 -16.67 14.42 1.80
CA GLN A 65 -17.03 15.83 1.67
C GLN A 65 -16.01 16.72 2.37
N THR A 66 -15.61 17.81 1.71
CA THR A 66 -14.81 18.85 2.34
C THR A 66 -15.68 19.73 3.23
N VAL A 67 -15.24 19.89 4.47
CA VAL A 67 -15.78 20.86 5.41
C VAL A 67 -14.84 22.05 5.42
N SER A 68 -15.29 23.18 4.89
CA SER A 68 -14.50 24.41 4.83
C SER A 68 -15.02 25.41 5.88
N THR A 69 -14.10 26.11 6.53
CA THR A 69 -14.37 27.26 7.38
C THR A 69 -14.04 28.55 6.63
N ALA A 70 -14.34 29.71 7.21
CA ALA A 70 -14.06 31.02 6.61
C ALA A 70 -12.56 31.24 6.28
N SER A 71 -11.66 30.50 6.93
CA SER A 71 -10.20 30.55 6.75
C SER A 71 -9.63 29.48 5.81
N GLY A 72 -10.47 28.59 5.24
CA GLY A 72 -10.04 27.57 4.28
C GLY A 72 -10.59 26.17 4.57
N LEU A 73 -9.93 25.14 4.04
CA LEU A 73 -10.31 23.75 4.28
C LEU A 73 -10.09 23.39 5.76
N SER A 74 -11.14 22.95 6.45
CA SER A 74 -11.06 22.59 7.87
C SER A 74 -10.89 21.09 8.07
N SER A 75 -11.64 20.27 7.34
CA SER A 75 -11.53 18.80 7.41
C SER A 75 -12.16 18.13 6.19
N ILE A 76 -11.96 16.82 6.08
CA ILE A 76 -12.66 15.95 5.13
C ILE A 76 -13.44 14.93 5.95
N GLN A 77 -14.76 14.86 5.74
CA GLN A 77 -15.63 13.87 6.36
C GLN A 77 -16.03 12.82 5.34
N CYS A 78 -15.82 11.54 5.66
CA CYS A 78 -16.14 10.43 4.78
C CYS A 78 -17.19 9.51 5.40
N VAL A 79 -18.15 9.09 4.59
CA VAL A 79 -19.17 8.12 4.95
C VAL A 79 -19.15 6.94 3.99
N THR A 80 -19.31 5.74 4.51
CA THR A 80 -19.34 4.50 3.72
C THR A 80 -20.73 3.88 3.80
N ALA A 81 -21.28 3.47 2.66
CA ALA A 81 -22.57 2.80 2.57
C ALA A 81 -22.44 1.53 1.72
N LYS A 82 -23.26 0.52 2.00
CA LYS A 82 -23.35 -0.68 1.16
C LYS A 82 -24.29 -0.39 -0.02
N LEU A 83 -23.86 -0.75 -1.22
CA LEU A 83 -24.68 -0.67 -2.43
C LEU A 83 -25.65 -1.85 -2.49
N PRO A 84 -26.85 -1.65 -3.07
CA PRO A 84 -27.86 -2.70 -3.22
C PRO A 84 -27.37 -3.89 -4.06
#